data_AF-A0A9X1HIW4-F1
#
_entry.id   AF-A0A9X1HIW4-F1
#
_cell.length_a   1.000
_cell.length_b   1.000
_cell.length_c   1.000
_cell.angle_alpha   90.00
_cell.angle_beta   90.00
_cell.angle_gamma   90.00
#
_symmetry.space_group_name_H-M   'P 1'
#
loop_
_entity.id
_entity.type
_entity.pdbx_description
1 polymer ?
#
loop_
_entity_poly.entity_id
_entity_poly.type
_entity_poly.pdbx_seq_one_letter_code
_entity_poly.pdbx_strand_id
1 'polypeptide(L)'
;MRSLLLLISCFTLLLQTSAVACQASGVTIADEAIVDTLLTYPNQQLLVGATELYERLESQPVFLIDAREEAGDSLIPGAVHFSAISKLTDPDNPVASYLIGPELFGEMMREIGLTDNDNVVIYDSGNSLASARLFYALDYYGFSAKSA
;
A
#
# COMPACT_ATOMS: atom_id res chain seq x y z
N MET A 1 5.06 9.64 52.72
CA MET A 1 4.05 9.48 53.79
C MET A 1 2.95 10.50 53.49
N ARG A 2 1.71 10.20 53.10
CA ARG A 2 0.70 9.15 53.42
C ARG A 2 -0.13 8.95 52.14
N SER A 3 -0.21 7.77 51.51
CA SER A 3 -1.11 6.64 51.79
C SER A 3 -2.59 7.03 51.98
N LEU A 4 -3.43 6.72 50.99
CA LEU A 4 -4.83 6.34 51.20
C LEU A 4 -5.30 5.39 50.09
N LEU A 5 -5.07 4.09 50.33
CA LEU A 5 -5.80 2.97 49.74
C LEU A 5 -7.26 3.05 50.21
N LEU A 6 -8.22 2.88 49.30
CA LEU A 6 -9.59 2.49 49.67
C LEU A 6 -10.02 1.34 48.77
N LEU A 7 -9.97 0.15 49.37
CA LEU A 7 -10.55 -1.09 48.91
C LEU A 7 -12.07 -0.94 48.77
N ILE A 8 -12.62 -1.19 47.58
CA ILE A 8 -14.02 -1.61 47.44
C ILE A 8 -14.02 -3.06 46.97
N SER A 9 -14.40 -3.89 47.94
CA SER A 9 -14.57 -5.32 47.90
C SER A 9 -15.86 -5.71 47.17
N CYS A 10 -15.77 -6.76 46.37
CA CYS A 10 -16.81 -7.79 46.18
C CYS A 10 -18.17 -7.32 45.63
N PHE A 11 -18.29 -7.32 44.31
CA PHE A 11 -19.57 -7.65 43.67
C PHE A 11 -19.34 -8.83 42.72
N THR A 12 -19.57 -10.02 43.26
CA THR A 12 -19.76 -11.24 42.48
C THR A 12 -20.98 -11.06 41.59
N LEU A 13 -20.78 -10.91 40.29
CA LEU A 13 -21.81 -11.20 39.29
C LEU A 13 -21.20 -12.07 38.19
N LEU A 14 -21.28 -13.38 38.41
CA LEU A 14 -21.40 -14.35 37.33
C LEU A 14 -22.62 -13.96 36.51
N LEU A 15 -22.44 -13.56 35.25
CA LEU A 15 -23.30 -14.01 34.16
C LEU A 15 -22.59 -13.73 32.82
N GLN A 16 -22.19 -14.83 32.18
CA GLN A 16 -21.88 -14.96 30.75
C GLN A 16 -20.65 -14.20 30.24
N THR A 17 -19.47 -14.78 30.49
CA THR A 17 -18.45 -14.76 29.44
C THR A 17 -18.93 -15.71 28.35
N SER A 18 -19.72 -15.20 27.40
CA SER A 18 -19.59 -15.72 26.05
C SER A 18 -18.14 -15.52 25.68
N ALA A 19 -17.35 -16.58 25.81
CA ALA A 19 -16.15 -16.71 25.02
C ALA A 19 -16.65 -16.66 23.57
N VAL A 20 -16.69 -15.46 23.00
CA VAL A 20 -16.51 -15.30 21.56
C VAL A 20 -15.07 -15.71 21.32
N ALA A 21 -14.86 -17.03 21.31
CA ALA A 21 -13.87 -17.60 20.43
C ALA A 21 -14.38 -17.22 19.04
N CYS A 22 -13.98 -16.04 18.56
CA CYS A 22 -13.81 -15.85 17.14
C CYS A 22 -12.72 -16.86 16.78
N GLN A 23 -13.16 -18.09 16.50
CA GLN A 23 -12.38 -19.00 15.71
C GLN A 23 -12.09 -18.20 14.45
N ALA A 24 -10.83 -17.77 14.30
CA ALA A 24 -10.28 -17.34 13.03
C ALA A 24 -10.42 -18.56 12.12
N SER A 25 -11.59 -18.67 11.53
CA SER A 25 -11.96 -19.75 10.64
C SER A 25 -11.08 -19.63 9.41
N GLY A 26 -10.03 -20.45 9.39
CA GLY A 26 -9.50 -21.02 8.17
C GLY A 26 -8.80 -20.05 7.23
N VAL A 27 -7.55 -19.74 7.54
CA VAL A 27 -6.52 -19.59 6.50
C VAL A 27 -6.26 -21.00 5.97
N THR A 28 -7.05 -21.46 5.00
CA THR A 28 -7.03 -22.86 4.55
C THR A 28 -6.19 -23.00 3.29
N ILE A 29 -4.93 -23.40 3.42
CA ILE A 29 -4.05 -24.07 2.42
C ILE A 29 -3.72 -23.29 1.12
N ALA A 30 -4.68 -22.55 0.54
CA ALA A 30 -4.48 -21.68 -0.62
C ALA A 30 -3.59 -20.48 -0.28
N ASP A 31 -3.69 -19.95 0.95
CA ASP A 31 -2.89 -18.82 1.39
C ASP A 31 -1.43 -19.23 1.61
N GLU A 32 -1.18 -20.44 2.13
CA GLU A 32 0.18 -20.95 2.36
C GLU A 32 0.92 -21.19 1.02
N ALA A 33 0.22 -21.68 -0.01
CA ALA A 33 0.76 -21.85 -1.35
C ALA A 33 0.96 -20.51 -2.10
N ILE A 34 0.08 -19.51 -1.89
CA ILE A 34 0.26 -18.16 -2.43
C ILE A 34 1.45 -17.48 -1.74
N VAL A 35 1.55 -17.57 -0.42
CA VAL A 35 2.68 -17.03 0.36
C VAL A 35 3.99 -17.68 -0.09
N ASP A 36 4.06 -19.01 -0.23
CA ASP A 36 5.26 -19.70 -0.72
C ASP A 36 5.64 -19.26 -2.14
N THR A 37 4.64 -19.07 -3.02
CA THR A 37 4.86 -18.55 -4.38
C THR A 37 5.36 -17.10 -4.37
N LEU A 38 4.84 -16.25 -3.48
CA LEU A 38 5.30 -14.86 -3.35
C LEU A 38 6.73 -14.81 -2.79
N LEU A 39 7.06 -15.68 -1.83
CA LEU A 39 8.39 -15.77 -1.22
C LEU A 39 9.47 -16.35 -2.15
N THR A 40 9.06 -17.04 -3.22
CA THR A 40 9.95 -17.61 -4.24
C THR A 40 9.92 -16.86 -5.57
N TYR A 41 9.13 -15.78 -5.67
CA TYR A 41 9.03 -14.98 -6.89
C TYR A 41 10.35 -14.23 -7.17
N PRO A 42 10.89 -14.30 -8.40
CA PRO A 42 12.03 -13.47 -8.79
C PRO A 42 11.66 -11.99 -8.68
N ASN A 43 12.44 -11.23 -7.92
CA ASN A 43 12.14 -9.83 -7.55
C ASN A 43 10.96 -9.66 -6.57
N GLN A 44 10.73 -10.62 -5.67
CA GLN A 44 9.73 -10.52 -4.60
C GLN A 44 9.78 -9.19 -3.82
N GLN A 45 10.96 -8.57 -3.69
CA GLN A 45 11.12 -7.28 -3.02
C GLN A 45 10.37 -6.10 -3.67
N LEU A 46 9.86 -6.28 -4.90
CA LEU A 46 9.04 -5.29 -5.61
C LEU A 46 7.53 -5.44 -5.28
N LEU A 47 7.15 -6.51 -4.59
CA LEU A 47 5.79 -6.77 -4.15
C LEU A 47 5.71 -6.61 -2.63
N VAL A 48 4.59 -6.07 -2.15
CA VAL A 48 4.34 -5.90 -0.71
C VAL A 48 2.93 -6.41 -0.38
N GLY A 49 2.83 -7.24 0.66
CA GLY A 49 1.54 -7.73 1.15
C GLY A 49 0.79 -6.67 1.96
N ALA A 50 -0.53 -6.79 2.08
CA ALA A 50 -1.33 -5.82 2.84
C ALA A 50 -0.94 -5.73 4.32
N THR A 51 -0.73 -6.88 4.98
CA THR A 51 -0.26 -6.94 6.38
C THR A 51 1.13 -6.34 6.53
N GLU A 52 2.04 -6.71 5.63
CA GLU A 52 3.41 -6.19 5.62
C GLU A 52 3.46 -4.67 5.43
N LEU A 53 2.62 -4.14 4.52
CA LEU A 53 2.52 -2.71 4.30
C LEU A 53 2.03 -1.98 5.56
N TYR A 54 1.02 -2.53 6.23
CA TYR A 54 0.49 -1.96 7.47
C TYR A 54 1.57 -1.85 8.56
N GLU A 55 2.34 -2.91 8.78
CA GLU A 55 3.47 -2.91 9.72
C GLU A 55 4.58 -1.93 9.31
N ARG A 56 4.84 -1.82 7.99
CA ARG A 56 5.83 -0.90 7.44
C ARG A 56 5.46 0.57 7.69
N LEU A 57 4.18 0.91 7.58
CA LEU A 57 3.67 2.26 7.83
C LEU A 57 3.89 2.73 9.28
N GLU A 58 4.01 1.80 10.24
CA GLU A 58 4.31 2.14 11.64
C GLU A 58 5.81 2.31 11.92
N SER A 59 6.68 1.77 11.07
CA SER A 59 8.12 1.68 11.32
C SER A 59 8.98 2.64 10.48
N GLN A 60 8.53 2.98 9.28
CA GLN A 60 9.29 3.85 8.36
C GLN A 60 8.39 4.67 7.43
N PRO A 61 8.86 5.82 6.92
CA PRO A 61 8.11 6.58 5.94
C PRO A 61 7.97 5.80 4.62
N VAL A 62 6.75 5.76 4.10
CA VAL A 62 6.40 5.20 2.79
C VAL A 62 5.58 6.24 2.03
N PHE A 63 5.95 6.50 0.79
CA PHE A 63 5.20 7.35 -0.11
C PHE A 63 4.14 6.51 -0.83
N LEU A 64 2.88 6.67 -0.41
CA LEU A 64 1.76 5.88 -0.90
C LEU A 64 1.09 6.57 -2.09
N ILE A 65 0.93 5.83 -3.19
CA ILE A 65 0.25 6.32 -4.39
C ILE A 65 -0.93 5.43 -4.72
N ASP A 66 -2.11 6.04 -4.75
CA ASP A 66 -3.29 5.45 -5.37
C ASP A 66 -3.26 5.72 -6.87
N ALA A 67 -3.10 4.67 -7.67
CA ALA A 67 -2.96 4.78 -9.11
C ALA A 67 -4.29 4.70 -9.87
N ARG A 68 -5.43 4.53 -9.17
CA ARG A 68 -6.75 4.37 -9.81
C ARG A 68 -7.05 5.57 -10.70
N GLU A 69 -7.83 5.36 -11.77
CA GLU A 69 -8.24 6.46 -12.64
C GLU A 69 -9.05 7.50 -11.86
N GLU A 70 -10.05 7.02 -11.11
CA GLU A 70 -10.84 7.83 -10.18
C GLU A 70 -10.53 7.41 -8.75
N ALA A 71 -10.43 8.40 -7.86
CA ALA A 71 -10.31 8.13 -6.43
C ALA A 71 -11.58 7.44 -5.94
N GLY A 72 -11.42 6.38 -5.14
CA GLY A 72 -12.57 5.76 -4.46
C GLY A 72 -13.07 6.62 -3.30
N ASP A 73 -14.12 6.14 -2.63
CA ASP A 73 -14.69 6.81 -1.44
C ASP A 73 -13.67 7.02 -0.31
N SER A 74 -12.60 6.22 -0.30
CA SER A 74 -11.48 6.36 0.62
C SER A 74 -10.15 5.98 -0.04
N LEU A 75 -9.09 6.53 0.55
CA LEU A 75 -7.69 6.23 0.27
C LEU A 75 -7.06 5.59 1.53
N ILE A 76 -5.92 4.92 1.36
CA ILE A 76 -5.07 4.60 2.51
C ILE A 76 -4.61 5.94 3.15
N PRO A 77 -4.67 6.11 4.48
CA PRO A 77 -4.26 7.35 5.13
C PRO A 77 -2.85 7.78 4.72
N GLY A 78 -2.71 9.04 4.27
CA GLY A 78 -1.43 9.59 3.78
C GLY A 78 -1.14 9.31 2.30
N ALA A 79 -1.96 8.54 1.59
CA ALA A 79 -1.80 8.31 0.16
C ALA A 79 -2.17 9.55 -0.68
N VAL A 80 -1.46 9.70 -1.80
CA VAL A 80 -1.78 10.67 -2.84
C VAL A 80 -2.45 9.96 -4.01
N HIS A 81 -3.51 10.56 -4.54
CA HIS A 81 -4.19 10.05 -5.74
C HIS A 81 -3.51 10.52 -7.02
N PHE A 82 -3.25 9.60 -7.94
CA PHE A 82 -2.68 9.84 -9.25
C PHE A 82 -3.33 8.95 -10.32
N SER A 83 -4.14 9.55 -11.19
CA SER A 83 -4.82 8.85 -12.31
C SER A 83 -3.82 8.34 -13.35
N ALA A 84 -3.22 7.18 -13.08
CA ALA A 84 -2.02 6.73 -13.78
C ALA A 84 -2.24 6.45 -15.27
N ILE A 85 -3.43 5.98 -15.66
CA ILE A 85 -3.71 5.62 -17.06
C ILE A 85 -3.85 6.88 -17.91
N SER A 86 -4.75 7.79 -17.53
CA SER A 86 -4.94 9.02 -18.30
C SER A 86 -3.74 9.96 -18.25
N LYS A 87 -3.16 10.19 -17.06
CA LYS A 87 -2.05 11.15 -16.91
C LYS A 87 -0.76 10.72 -17.58
N LEU A 88 -0.50 9.42 -17.69
CA LEU A 88 0.72 8.91 -18.32
C LEU A 88 0.56 8.62 -19.82
N THR A 89 -0.61 8.91 -20.40
CA THR A 89 -0.85 8.73 -21.84
C THR A 89 -0.62 10.05 -22.57
N ASP A 90 0.30 10.04 -23.53
CA ASP A 90 0.55 11.16 -24.43
C ASP A 90 -0.61 11.29 -25.45
N PRO A 91 -1.44 12.35 -25.38
CA PRO A 91 -2.58 12.52 -26.26
C PRO A 91 -2.19 12.94 -27.69
N ASP A 92 -0.96 13.45 -27.87
CA ASP A 92 -0.47 13.96 -29.15
C ASP A 92 0.32 12.89 -29.93
N ASN A 93 0.55 11.72 -29.31
CA ASN A 93 1.25 10.63 -29.96
C ASN A 93 0.33 9.84 -30.92
N PRO A 94 0.79 9.50 -32.13
CA PRO A 94 0.01 8.67 -33.05
C PRO A 94 -0.18 7.23 -32.55
N VAL A 95 0.64 6.76 -31.59
CA VAL A 95 0.53 5.43 -30.99
C VAL A 95 -0.33 5.51 -29.74
N ALA A 96 -1.38 4.70 -29.67
CA ALA A 96 -2.25 4.63 -28.49
C ALA A 96 -1.48 4.22 -27.23
N SER A 97 -1.83 4.82 -26.08
CA SER A 97 -1.23 4.56 -24.77
C SER A 97 0.27 4.84 -24.68
N TYR A 98 0.82 5.63 -25.60
CA TYR A 98 2.22 6.03 -25.55
C TYR A 98 2.51 6.82 -24.26
N LEU A 99 3.70 6.63 -23.69
CA LEU A 99 4.10 7.36 -22.49
C LEU A 99 4.29 8.84 -22.79
N ILE A 100 3.80 9.70 -21.89
CA ILE A 100 4.23 11.10 -21.82
C ILE A 100 5.76 11.21 -21.73
N GLY A 101 6.35 12.28 -22.24
CA GLY A 101 7.80 12.50 -22.19
C GLY A 101 8.37 12.69 -20.77
N PRO A 102 9.71 12.56 -20.61
CA PRO A 102 10.38 12.57 -19.30
C PRO A 102 10.25 13.89 -18.54
N GLU A 103 10.22 15.03 -19.24
CA GLU A 103 10.11 16.36 -18.62
C GLU A 103 8.77 16.52 -17.90
N LEU A 104 7.67 16.20 -18.61
CA LEU A 104 6.32 16.26 -18.07
C LEU A 104 6.11 15.20 -16.99
N PHE A 105 6.64 13.98 -17.18
CA PHE A 105 6.61 12.95 -16.15
C PHE A 105 7.28 13.43 -14.85
N GLY A 106 8.49 13.96 -14.94
CA GLY A 106 9.22 14.47 -13.79
C GLY A 106 8.51 15.65 -13.12
N GLU A 107 7.83 16.51 -13.88
CA GLU A 107 6.96 17.56 -13.32
C GLU A 107 5.81 16.98 -12.51
N MET A 108 5.04 16.04 -13.08
CA MET A 108 3.93 15.41 -12.37
C MET A 108 4.37 14.69 -11.10
N MET A 109 5.52 14.02 -11.12
CA MET A 109 6.05 13.34 -9.92
C MET A 109 6.41 14.36 -8.82
N ARG A 110 7.03 15.49 -9.17
CA ARG A 110 7.31 16.57 -8.20
C ARG A 110 6.02 17.20 -7.67
N GLU A 111 4.99 17.37 -8.51
CA GLU A 111 3.71 17.96 -8.10
C GLU A 111 2.99 17.12 -7.05
N ILE A 112 3.06 15.79 -7.15
CA ILE A 112 2.51 14.91 -6.10
C ILE A 112 3.40 14.85 -4.86
N GLY A 113 4.62 15.42 -4.91
CA GLY A 113 5.58 15.46 -3.82
C GLY A 113 6.58 14.30 -3.80
N LEU A 114 6.65 13.52 -4.88
CA LEU A 114 7.58 12.40 -4.99
C LEU A 114 9.02 12.90 -5.22
N THR A 115 9.96 12.30 -4.50
CA THR A 115 11.39 12.59 -4.55
C THR A 115 12.20 11.31 -4.71
N ASP A 116 13.45 11.43 -5.19
CA ASP A 116 14.36 10.28 -5.44
C ASP A 116 14.76 9.50 -4.17
N ASN A 117 14.42 10.00 -2.98
CA ASN A 117 14.71 9.34 -1.71
C ASN A 117 13.50 8.62 -1.11
N ASP A 118 12.35 8.66 -1.76
CA ASP A 118 11.13 8.07 -1.25
C ASP A 118 11.07 6.56 -1.47
N ASN A 119 10.59 5.85 -0.44
CA ASN A 119 10.19 4.47 -0.58
C ASN A 119 8.74 4.42 -1.06
N VAL A 120 8.53 4.12 -2.34
CA VAL A 120 7.22 4.22 -2.98
C VAL A 120 6.46 2.90 -2.93
N VAL A 121 5.18 2.96 -2.59
CA VAL A 121 4.24 1.84 -2.76
C VAL A 121 3.04 2.34 -3.56
N ILE A 122 2.74 1.63 -4.66
CA ILE A 122 1.68 1.98 -5.60
C ILE A 122 0.60 0.92 -5.51
N TYR A 123 -0.66 1.34 -5.38
CA TYR A 123 -1.79 0.41 -5.33
C TYR A 123 -2.92 0.87 -6.26
N ASP A 124 -3.81 -0.06 -6.61
CA ASP A 124 -5.02 0.22 -7.38
C ASP A 124 -6.20 -0.65 -6.91
N SER A 125 -7.21 -0.86 -7.74
CA SER A 125 -8.41 -1.67 -7.44
C SER A 125 -8.17 -3.18 -7.38
N GLY A 126 -6.92 -3.63 -7.49
CA GLY A 126 -6.52 -5.04 -7.37
C GLY A 126 -6.34 -5.75 -8.71
N ASN A 127 -6.55 -5.07 -9.84
CA ASN A 127 -6.22 -5.61 -11.17
C ASN A 127 -4.77 -5.31 -11.58
N SER A 128 -4.06 -4.48 -10.81
CA SER A 128 -2.67 -4.07 -11.01
C SER A 128 -2.38 -3.35 -12.33
N LEU A 129 -3.40 -2.99 -13.12
CA LEU A 129 -3.19 -2.39 -14.44
C LEU A 129 -2.69 -0.94 -14.31
N ALA A 130 -3.26 -0.19 -13.38
CA ALA A 130 -2.90 1.21 -13.19
C ALA A 130 -1.64 1.34 -12.32
N SER A 131 -1.51 0.52 -11.28
CA SER A 131 -0.31 0.50 -10.46
C SER A 131 0.93 0.04 -11.26
N ALA A 132 0.81 -1.01 -12.08
CA ALA A 132 1.90 -1.45 -12.94
C ALA A 132 2.27 -0.41 -14.00
N ARG A 133 1.30 0.37 -14.51
CA ARG A 133 1.58 1.45 -15.47
C ARG A 133 2.51 2.50 -14.86
N LEU A 134 2.21 2.95 -13.64
CA LEU A 134 3.05 3.93 -12.95
C LEU A 134 4.39 3.32 -12.52
N PHE A 135 4.39 2.08 -12.02
CA PHE A 135 5.62 1.35 -11.72
C PHE A 135 6.56 1.28 -12.94
N TYR A 136 6.03 0.91 -14.10
CA TYR A 136 6.80 0.88 -15.34
C TYR A 136 7.31 2.26 -15.76
N ALA A 137 6.50 3.31 -15.63
CA ALA A 137 6.93 4.67 -15.98
C ALA A 137 8.07 5.14 -15.06
N LEU A 138 7.99 4.86 -13.76
CA LEU A 138 9.04 5.14 -12.80
C LEU A 138 10.34 4.44 -13.19
N ASP A 139 10.30 3.12 -13.40
CA ASP A 139 11.47 2.34 -13.82
C ASP A 139 12.05 2.83 -15.16
N TYR A 140 11.19 3.05 -16.16
CA TYR A 140 11.57 3.53 -17.49
C TYR A 140 12.27 4.88 -17.46
N TYR A 141 11.86 5.78 -16.55
CA TYR A 141 12.49 7.09 -16.36
C TYR A 141 13.63 7.10 -15.34
N GLY A 142 14.07 5.93 -14.87
CA GLY A 142 15.26 5.78 -14.03
C GLY A 142 14.99 5.97 -12.53
N PHE A 143 13.73 6.00 -12.11
CA PHE A 143 13.36 5.90 -10.70
C PHE A 143 13.56 4.46 -10.25
N SER A 144 14.77 4.18 -9.74
CA SER A 144 15.09 2.86 -9.19
C SER A 144 14.83 2.86 -7.68
N ALA A 145 14.08 1.86 -7.21
CA ALA A 145 14.15 1.50 -5.80
C ALA A 145 15.60 1.11 -5.52
N LYS A 146 16.28 1.86 -4.63
CA LYS A 146 17.62 1.46 -4.20
C LYS A 146 17.48 0.08 -3.57
N SER A 147 18.02 -0.94 -4.22
CA SER A 147 18.22 -2.24 -3.61
C SER A 147 19.14 -2.03 -2.41
N ALA A 148 18.57 -2.17 -1.20
CA ALA A 148 19.33 -2.28 0.03
C ALA A 148 20.18 -3.54 0.03
#